data_AF-A0A396AL22-F1
#
_entry.id   AF-A0A396AL22-F1
#
_cell.length_a   1.000
_cell.length_b   1.000
_cell.length_c   1.000
_cell.angle_alpha   90.00
_cell.angle_beta   90.00
_cell.angle_gamma   90.00
#
_symmetry.space_group_name_H-M   'P 1'
#
loop_
_entity.id
_entity.type
_entity.pdbx_description
1 polymer ?
#
loop_
_entity_poly.entity_id
_entity_poly.type
_entity_poly.pdbx_seq_one_letter_code
_entity_poly.pdbx_strand_id
1 'polypeptide(L)'
;MKRNLFTYAIGLIRRWYRKNFHKEWNVVRHGFYFFQEFADIYGDTINNLEIAERFLKDFMEQTNGWVIVDFLDADNWDCIRKFEVDKQNNLIWFYWQIPSDDPIKETMKRMVFPLGYYGMCLKFDNVKFVRDKHNRCIGIILNGYTIRERNVKKFAQYDGWEVKGIDAEHSFFSVNVVREKDDVFQHWRFMNTPISSFWIIPKCLKIHPQDSEKLLYMFGAEKCEKELRAAFIKTKKLNKLSGEVQRREIKAVAHSMRTVAESLFKLILCFYQEKYQYEVRNYDDLKLGDLTKPLKNTIYKQGFEQERINEIPRLANDLSHDSGNPVELKDLSMLFMDITYFINDFKMSIQQKGVEIIDTHGDRPSPHDFVKEKYKSFCFIDDINEIVHRNSGKISFKIKAQVGRFVSIFNRYNGEDVLCKDGYIRNSNEKGIEILKVWDRDEVIALLEKMHQKVITECEANGYDTEAYSLGISFKAELKKEGTPSHLFTEEEIKELMRNADDNNSNKLVIDEDGYAHIIQNPNLGFLYPVAQETWGAGNMYVGKNSNLSDLHDSYVLCMNLWLVYLKNGQHMYDDTYVPDDGLDKVIEEVDKYY
;
A
#
# COMPACT_ATOMS: atom_id res chain seq x y z
N MET A 1 30.29 -5.23 14.66
CA MET A 1 29.99 -3.79 14.53
C MET A 1 29.84 -3.23 15.94
N LYS A 2 30.63 -2.22 16.35
CA LYS A 2 30.55 -1.65 17.71
C LYS A 2 29.20 -0.94 17.86
N ARG A 3 28.33 -1.48 18.71
CA ARG A 3 27.03 -0.88 19.07
C ARG A 3 27.30 0.53 19.60
N ASN A 4 26.62 1.55 19.07
CA ASN A 4 26.75 2.91 19.60
C ASN A 4 26.08 2.95 20.98
N LEU A 5 26.88 2.92 22.05
CA LEU A 5 26.39 2.89 23.44
C LEU A 5 25.44 4.07 23.74
N PHE A 6 25.68 5.22 23.10
CA PHE A 6 24.84 6.40 23.29
C PHE A 6 23.44 6.21 22.71
N THR A 7 23.35 5.73 21.46
CA THR A 7 22.06 5.45 20.80
C THR A 7 21.28 4.35 21.53
N TYR A 8 21.99 3.32 21.99
CA TYR A 8 21.40 2.27 22.81
C TYR A 8 20.80 2.79 24.12
N ALA A 9 21.53 3.65 24.83
CA ALA A 9 21.03 4.28 26.06
C ALA A 9 19.80 5.17 25.79
N ILE A 10 19.81 5.94 24.69
CA ILE A 10 18.65 6.72 24.26
C ILE A 10 17.43 5.83 23.99
N GLY A 11 17.62 4.70 23.30
CA GLY A 11 16.54 3.74 23.05
C GLY A 11 15.91 3.20 24.34
N LEU A 12 16.75 2.85 25.33
CA LEU A 12 16.28 2.40 26.65
C LEU A 12 15.54 3.51 27.41
N ILE A 13 16.03 4.76 27.35
CA ILE A 13 15.36 5.92 27.97
C ILE A 13 14.00 6.16 27.31
N ARG A 14 13.91 6.11 25.97
CA ARG A 14 12.65 6.24 25.22
C ARG A 14 11.64 5.17 25.63
N ARG A 15 12.07 3.92 25.73
CA ARG A 15 11.25 2.80 26.19
C ARG A 15 10.72 3.05 27.59
N TRP A 16 11.60 3.42 28.52
CA TRP A 16 11.22 3.71 29.89
C TRP A 16 10.21 4.86 29.95
N TYR A 17 10.46 5.95 29.22
CA TYR A 17 9.56 7.10 29.17
C TYR A 17 8.18 6.72 28.63
N ARG A 18 8.13 5.97 27.51
CA ARG A 18 6.88 5.45 26.93
C ARG A 18 6.09 4.61 27.93
N LYS A 19 6.73 3.63 28.58
CA LYS A 19 6.06 2.73 29.54
C LYS A 19 5.51 3.47 30.78
N ASN A 20 6.14 4.58 31.19
CA ASN A 20 5.74 5.29 32.40
C ASN A 20 4.79 6.46 32.16
N PHE A 21 4.97 7.21 31.06
CA PHE A 21 4.24 8.46 30.81
C PHE A 21 3.27 8.41 29.62
N HIS A 22 3.38 7.40 28.76
CA HIS A 22 2.52 7.23 27.57
C HIS A 22 1.85 5.86 27.56
N LYS A 23 1.18 5.51 28.67
CA LYS A 23 0.52 4.20 28.83
C LYS A 23 -0.59 3.95 27.81
N GLU A 24 -1.19 5.00 27.26
CA GLU A 24 -2.23 4.92 26.23
C GLU A 24 -1.68 4.72 24.82
N TRP A 25 -0.36 4.82 24.62
CA TRP A 25 0.23 4.61 23.29
C TRP A 25 0.14 3.14 22.87
N ASN A 26 -0.71 2.87 21.88
CA ASN A 26 -0.73 1.59 21.18
C ASN A 26 0.09 1.61 19.87
N VAL A 27 0.54 0.44 19.43
CA VAL A 27 1.37 0.28 18.22
C VAL A 27 0.64 0.67 16.93
N VAL A 28 -0.69 0.60 16.90
CA VAL A 28 -1.48 0.93 15.69
C VAL A 28 -1.43 2.43 15.41
N ARG A 29 -1.64 3.27 16.42
CA ARG A 29 -1.63 4.74 16.30
C ARG A 29 -0.22 5.35 16.46
N HIS A 30 0.65 4.70 17.22
CA HIS A 30 1.95 5.25 17.64
C HIS A 30 3.14 4.40 17.19
N GLY A 31 2.95 3.46 16.27
CA GLY A 31 3.96 2.47 15.87
C GLY A 31 5.31 3.08 15.43
N PHE A 32 5.29 4.29 14.89
CA PHE A 32 6.49 5.06 14.58
C PHE A 32 7.48 5.15 15.76
N TYR A 33 6.99 5.41 16.97
CA TYR A 33 7.84 5.53 18.16
C TYR A 33 8.44 4.18 18.58
N PHE A 34 7.68 3.10 18.44
CA PHE A 34 8.16 1.74 18.73
C PHE A 34 9.27 1.35 17.75
N PHE A 35 9.09 1.63 16.46
CA PHE A 35 10.09 1.31 15.42
C PHE A 35 11.37 2.10 15.62
N GLN A 36 11.26 3.40 15.93
CA GLN A 36 12.43 4.21 16.27
C GLN A 36 13.15 3.66 17.51
N GLU A 37 12.40 3.28 18.55
CA GLU A 37 12.95 2.67 19.76
C GLU A 37 13.73 1.38 19.45
N PHE A 38 13.16 0.48 18.64
CA PHE A 38 13.87 -0.74 18.22
C PHE A 38 15.14 -0.42 17.42
N ALA A 39 15.07 0.50 16.46
CA ALA A 39 16.23 0.87 15.65
C ALA A 39 17.35 1.48 16.51
N ASP A 40 17.00 2.24 17.55
CA ASP A 40 17.98 2.83 18.47
C ASP A 40 18.60 1.78 19.41
N ILE A 41 17.82 0.77 19.82
CA ILE A 41 18.30 -0.33 20.66
C ILE A 41 19.17 -1.31 19.87
N TYR A 42 18.71 -1.79 18.72
CA TYR A 42 19.36 -2.87 17.98
C TYR A 42 20.35 -2.37 16.92
N GLY A 43 20.34 -1.08 16.59
CA GLY A 43 21.17 -0.48 15.54
C GLY A 43 20.59 -0.71 14.15
N ASP A 44 21.22 -0.13 13.12
CA ASP A 44 20.63 -0.10 11.77
C ASP A 44 20.58 -1.47 11.06
N THR A 45 21.41 -2.44 11.48
CA THR A 45 21.45 -3.77 10.85
C THR A 45 21.82 -4.86 11.86
N ILE A 46 21.05 -5.96 11.86
CA ILE A 46 21.29 -7.17 12.63
C ILE A 46 21.69 -8.29 11.66
N ASN A 47 22.93 -8.76 11.73
CA ASN A 47 23.45 -9.83 10.85
C ASN A 47 23.60 -11.18 11.56
N ASN A 48 23.03 -11.33 12.76
CA ASN A 48 23.19 -12.52 13.59
C ASN A 48 21.82 -13.03 14.04
N LEU A 49 21.57 -14.32 13.82
CA LEU A 49 20.26 -14.93 14.09
C LEU A 49 19.86 -14.86 15.57
N GLU A 50 20.80 -14.98 16.51
CA GLU A 50 20.49 -14.91 17.94
C GLU A 50 20.13 -13.48 18.40
N ILE A 51 20.74 -12.47 17.79
CA ILE A 51 20.35 -11.08 18.01
C ILE A 51 18.99 -10.81 17.34
N ALA A 52 18.76 -11.35 16.14
CA ALA A 52 17.48 -11.22 15.45
C ALA A 52 16.35 -11.90 16.22
N GLU A 53 16.58 -13.09 16.78
CA GLU A 53 15.62 -13.79 17.65
C GLU A 53 15.28 -12.93 18.87
N ARG A 54 16.28 -12.34 19.54
CA ARG A 54 16.06 -11.43 20.68
C ARG A 54 15.24 -10.20 20.28
N PHE A 55 15.60 -9.59 19.15
CA PHE A 55 14.83 -8.48 18.58
C PHE A 55 13.38 -8.89 18.31
N LEU A 56 13.14 -10.04 17.66
CA LEU A 56 11.78 -10.50 17.36
C LEU A 56 10.98 -10.81 18.63
N LYS A 57 11.59 -11.38 19.68
CA LYS A 57 10.90 -11.58 20.97
C LYS A 57 10.45 -10.25 21.58
N ASP A 58 11.38 -9.29 21.66
CA ASP A 58 11.11 -7.94 22.16
C ASP A 58 10.08 -7.20 21.29
N PHE A 59 10.20 -7.32 19.98
CA PHE A 59 9.24 -6.77 19.02
C PHE A 59 7.84 -7.33 19.25
N MET A 60 7.69 -8.65 19.36
CA MET A 60 6.39 -9.29 19.61
C MET A 60 5.81 -8.90 20.97
N GLU A 61 6.62 -8.82 22.02
CA GLU A 61 6.19 -8.39 23.36
C GLU A 61 5.68 -6.94 23.36
N GLN A 62 6.35 -6.04 22.65
CA GLN A 62 6.01 -4.62 22.65
C GLN A 62 4.89 -4.27 21.66
N THR A 63 4.68 -5.07 20.61
CA THR A 63 3.72 -4.76 19.54
C THR A 63 2.53 -5.72 19.47
N ASN A 64 2.58 -6.86 20.17
CA ASN A 64 1.69 -8.00 19.96
C ASN A 64 1.62 -8.44 18.48
N GLY A 65 2.65 -8.10 17.68
CA GLY A 65 2.72 -8.37 16.25
C GLY A 65 1.77 -7.56 15.38
N TRP A 66 1.10 -6.51 15.89
CA TRP A 66 0.21 -5.66 15.08
C TRP A 66 1.00 -4.66 14.23
N VAL A 67 1.25 -5.05 12.98
CA VAL A 67 2.03 -4.32 11.99
C VAL A 67 1.54 -4.66 10.60
N ILE A 68 1.93 -3.88 9.60
CA ILE A 68 1.76 -4.27 8.20
C ILE A 68 3.02 -5.04 7.79
N VAL A 69 2.84 -6.14 7.08
CA VAL A 69 3.89 -6.97 6.50
C VAL A 69 3.61 -7.06 5.02
N ASP A 70 4.43 -6.42 4.20
CA ASP A 70 4.21 -6.40 2.75
C ASP A 70 5.35 -7.08 2.00
N PHE A 71 5.00 -7.66 0.88
CA PHE A 71 5.87 -8.41 -0.02
C PHE A 71 6.00 -7.72 -1.39
N LEU A 72 6.97 -8.16 -2.19
CA LEU A 72 7.22 -7.64 -3.54
C LEU A 72 6.19 -8.09 -4.59
N ASP A 73 5.40 -9.13 -4.29
CA ASP A 73 4.27 -9.61 -5.08
C ASP A 73 2.93 -9.00 -4.66
N ALA A 74 2.97 -7.89 -3.91
CA ALA A 74 1.80 -7.18 -3.40
C ALA A 74 0.92 -7.96 -2.41
N ASP A 75 1.32 -9.17 -2.00
CA ASP A 75 0.73 -9.79 -0.83
C ASP A 75 1.02 -8.94 0.41
N ASN A 76 0.07 -8.97 1.36
CA ASN A 76 0.20 -8.25 2.61
C ASN A 76 -0.42 -9.03 3.77
N TRP A 77 0.05 -8.72 4.98
CA TRP A 77 -0.53 -9.18 6.22
C TRP A 77 -0.57 -8.09 7.27
N ASP A 78 -1.60 -8.14 8.09
CA ASP A 78 -1.87 -7.14 9.13
C ASP A 78 -1.39 -7.53 10.53
N CYS A 79 -0.80 -8.71 10.67
CA CYS A 79 -0.27 -9.18 11.93
C CYS A 79 0.72 -10.34 11.78
N ILE A 80 1.76 -10.33 12.61
CA ILE A 80 2.58 -11.51 12.91
C ILE A 80 2.02 -12.14 14.18
N ARG A 81 1.44 -13.33 14.13
CA ARG A 81 0.83 -13.97 15.31
C ARG A 81 1.87 -14.63 16.20
N LYS A 82 2.87 -15.25 15.59
CA LYS A 82 3.95 -15.98 16.27
C LYS A 82 5.15 -16.08 15.34
N PHE A 83 6.33 -16.33 15.91
CA PHE A 83 7.47 -16.80 15.14
C PHE A 83 8.21 -17.92 15.88
N GLU A 84 8.96 -18.71 15.12
CA GLU A 84 9.86 -19.75 15.63
C GLU A 84 11.21 -19.66 14.91
N VAL A 85 12.28 -20.05 15.60
CA VAL A 85 13.65 -19.98 15.05
C VAL A 85 14.28 -21.36 15.10
N ASP A 86 14.68 -21.85 13.93
CA ASP A 86 15.53 -23.03 13.78
C ASP A 86 16.97 -22.57 13.57
N LYS A 87 17.76 -22.64 14.65
CA LYS A 87 19.17 -22.24 14.65
C LYS A 87 20.06 -23.19 13.85
N GLN A 88 19.67 -24.45 13.73
CA GLN A 88 20.47 -25.46 13.04
C GLN A 88 20.44 -25.22 11.53
N ASN A 89 19.27 -24.92 10.98
CA ASN A 89 19.10 -24.65 9.55
C ASN A 89 19.14 -23.16 9.21
N ASN A 90 19.27 -22.29 10.21
CA ASN A 90 19.26 -20.83 10.10
C ASN A 90 17.95 -20.33 9.47
N LEU A 91 16.82 -20.86 9.94
CA LEU A 91 15.47 -20.54 9.45
C LEU A 91 14.67 -19.78 10.52
N ILE A 92 13.79 -18.90 10.05
CA ILE A 92 12.75 -18.26 10.85
C ILE A 92 11.41 -18.59 10.22
N TRP A 93 10.49 -19.07 11.04
CA TRP A 93 9.12 -19.40 10.68
C TRP A 93 8.21 -18.33 11.25
N PHE A 94 7.51 -17.59 10.40
CA PHE A 94 6.53 -16.60 10.79
C PHE A 94 5.12 -17.13 10.57
N TYR A 95 4.29 -17.01 11.60
CA TYR A 95 2.90 -17.45 11.56
C TYR A 95 2.00 -16.23 11.38
N TRP A 96 1.28 -16.20 10.26
CA TRP A 96 0.30 -15.16 9.94
C TRP A 96 -1.06 -15.49 10.55
N GLN A 97 -1.37 -16.79 10.58
CA GLN A 97 -2.63 -17.31 11.08
C GLN A 97 -2.37 -18.60 11.86
N ILE A 98 -3.00 -18.68 13.04
CA ILE A 98 -2.97 -19.83 13.94
C ILE A 98 -4.42 -20.13 14.37
N PRO A 99 -4.73 -21.39 14.71
CA PRO A 99 -6.05 -21.75 15.21
C PRO A 99 -6.48 -20.89 16.38
N SER A 100 -7.76 -20.58 16.42
CA SER A 100 -8.41 -19.89 17.51
C SER A 100 -8.88 -20.90 18.56
N ASP A 101 -8.65 -20.60 19.84
CA ASP A 101 -9.21 -21.39 20.94
C ASP A 101 -10.75 -21.21 21.04
N ASP A 102 -11.28 -20.14 20.44
CA ASP A 102 -12.72 -19.92 20.27
C ASP A 102 -13.23 -20.70 19.04
N PRO A 103 -14.13 -21.70 19.21
CA PRO A 103 -14.63 -22.55 18.13
C PRO A 103 -15.43 -21.81 17.05
N ILE A 104 -16.17 -20.76 17.40
CA ILE A 104 -16.97 -19.99 16.45
C ILE A 104 -16.03 -19.17 15.57
N LYS A 105 -15.07 -18.49 16.20
CA LYS A 105 -14.03 -17.74 15.50
C LYS A 105 -13.15 -18.64 14.63
N GLU A 106 -12.84 -19.85 15.09
CA GLU A 106 -12.10 -20.83 14.30
C GLU A 106 -12.91 -21.29 13.07
N THR A 107 -14.21 -21.54 13.24
CA THR A 107 -15.10 -21.90 12.13
C THR A 107 -15.15 -20.82 11.07
N MET A 108 -15.34 -19.56 11.47
CA MET A 108 -15.32 -18.41 10.56
C MET A 108 -13.97 -18.26 9.85
N LYS A 109 -12.85 -18.41 10.58
CA LYS A 109 -11.51 -18.36 9.99
C LYS A 109 -11.29 -19.46 8.96
N ARG A 110 -11.77 -20.68 9.22
CA ARG A 110 -11.62 -21.81 8.28
C ARG A 110 -12.38 -21.64 6.97
N MET A 111 -13.38 -20.76 6.91
CA MET A 111 -14.05 -20.40 5.65
C MET A 111 -13.11 -19.66 4.69
N VAL A 112 -12.14 -18.90 5.23
CA VAL A 112 -11.13 -18.15 4.46
C VAL A 112 -9.79 -18.90 4.40
N PHE A 113 -9.44 -19.59 5.49
CA PHE A 113 -8.17 -20.26 5.72
C PHE A 113 -8.38 -21.74 6.09
N PRO A 114 -8.66 -22.63 5.12
CA PRO A 114 -9.07 -24.02 5.38
C PRO A 114 -8.15 -24.84 6.30
N LEU A 115 -6.85 -24.53 6.33
CA LEU A 115 -5.84 -25.32 7.03
C LEU A 115 -5.53 -24.85 8.46
N GLY A 116 -6.13 -23.76 8.95
CA GLY A 116 -5.95 -23.24 10.32
C GLY A 116 -4.59 -22.58 10.61
N TYR A 117 -3.50 -23.12 10.06
CA TYR A 117 -2.14 -22.57 10.14
C TYR A 117 -1.66 -22.07 8.79
N TYR A 118 -1.31 -20.79 8.73
CA TYR A 118 -0.66 -20.18 7.56
C TYR A 118 0.55 -19.37 8.01
N GLY A 119 1.62 -19.49 7.25
CA GLY A 119 2.85 -18.79 7.56
C GLY A 119 3.85 -18.77 6.42
N MET A 120 5.03 -18.28 6.75
CA MET A 120 6.16 -18.22 5.85
C MET A 120 7.44 -18.69 6.53
N CYS A 121 8.29 -19.37 5.78
CA CYS A 121 9.63 -19.75 6.18
C CYS A 121 10.68 -18.91 5.42
N LEU A 122 11.59 -18.31 6.18
CA LEU A 122 12.70 -17.50 5.68
C LEU A 122 14.03 -18.08 6.15
N LYS A 123 15.01 -18.21 5.25
CA LYS A 123 16.39 -18.50 5.65
C LYS A 123 17.12 -17.21 5.96
N PHE A 124 17.41 -16.95 7.22
CA PHE A 124 17.84 -15.64 7.72
C PHE A 124 19.17 -15.15 7.12
N ASP A 125 19.20 -13.91 6.65
CA ASP A 125 20.42 -13.19 6.29
C ASP A 125 20.65 -12.02 7.25
N ASN A 126 19.75 -11.03 7.24
CA ASN A 126 19.84 -9.89 8.15
C ASN A 126 18.48 -9.19 8.36
N VAL A 127 18.40 -8.40 9.44
CA VAL A 127 17.34 -7.40 9.66
C VAL A 127 17.93 -6.02 9.41
N LYS A 128 17.24 -5.16 8.66
CA LYS A 128 17.67 -3.79 8.42
C LYS A 128 16.58 -2.80 8.79
N PHE A 129 16.93 -1.81 9.60
CA PHE A 129 16.02 -0.71 9.94
C PHE A 129 16.13 0.37 8.86
N VAL A 130 15.00 0.68 8.23
CA VAL A 130 14.93 1.67 7.15
C VAL A 130 14.63 3.03 7.76
N ARG A 131 15.50 4.01 7.48
CA ARG A 131 15.36 5.37 7.98
C ARG A 131 15.11 6.34 6.83
N ASP A 132 14.29 7.35 7.09
CA ASP A 132 14.10 8.46 6.16
C ASP A 132 15.22 9.52 6.27
N LYS A 133 15.11 10.59 5.46
CA LYS A 133 16.05 11.73 5.46
C LYS A 133 16.14 12.49 6.79
N HIS A 134 15.17 12.33 7.69
CA HIS A 134 15.14 12.91 9.03
C HIS A 134 15.63 11.91 10.10
N ASN A 135 16.28 10.81 9.67
CA ASN A 135 16.79 9.74 10.51
C ASN A 135 15.71 8.98 11.29
N ARG A 136 14.47 9.05 10.81
CA ARG A 136 13.29 8.42 11.42
C ARG A 136 13.12 6.99 10.91
N CYS A 137 12.98 6.00 11.78
CA CYS A 137 12.74 4.62 11.37
C CYS A 137 11.31 4.45 10.80
N ILE A 138 11.20 4.19 9.51
CA ILE A 138 9.93 4.08 8.77
C ILE A 138 9.53 2.64 8.45
N GLY A 139 10.43 1.68 8.63
CA GLY A 139 10.15 0.27 8.39
C GLY A 139 11.32 -0.62 8.75
N ILE A 140 11.11 -1.93 8.70
CA ILE A 140 12.09 -2.95 9.02
C ILE A 140 12.09 -3.98 7.90
N ILE A 141 13.20 -4.15 7.20
CA ILE A 141 13.35 -5.15 6.15
C ILE A 141 13.96 -6.40 6.76
N LEU A 142 13.32 -7.55 6.53
CA LEU A 142 13.94 -8.85 6.78
C LEU A 142 14.44 -9.42 5.46
N ASN A 143 15.75 -9.67 5.41
CA ASN A 143 16.41 -10.30 4.29
C ASN A 143 16.67 -11.77 4.60
N GLY A 144 16.50 -12.60 3.59
CA GLY A 144 16.91 -13.99 3.63
C GLY A 144 17.65 -14.44 2.38
N TYR A 145 18.35 -15.55 2.55
CA TYR A 145 18.96 -16.28 1.46
C TYR A 145 17.90 -17.10 0.71
N THR A 146 18.15 -17.36 -0.58
CA THR A 146 17.32 -18.30 -1.35
C THR A 146 17.24 -19.66 -0.65
N ILE A 147 16.03 -20.17 -0.49
CA ILE A 147 15.78 -21.58 -0.22
C ILE A 147 15.56 -22.29 -1.56
N ARG A 148 16.55 -23.09 -1.99
CA ARG A 148 16.39 -23.95 -3.18
C ARG A 148 15.25 -24.93 -3.02
N GLU A 149 14.47 -25.16 -4.07
CA GLU A 149 13.36 -26.11 -4.08
C GLU A 149 13.75 -27.51 -3.56
N ARG A 150 14.91 -28.03 -3.96
CA ARG A 150 15.45 -29.31 -3.46
C ARG A 150 15.61 -29.37 -1.93
N ASN A 151 15.79 -28.20 -1.29
CA ASN A 151 15.88 -28.09 0.17
C ASN A 151 14.52 -27.80 0.81
N VAL A 152 13.56 -27.22 0.08
CA VAL A 152 12.21 -26.90 0.59
C VAL A 152 11.56 -28.15 1.16
N LYS A 153 11.53 -29.25 0.40
CA LYS A 153 10.94 -30.52 0.89
C LYS A 153 11.61 -31.00 2.18
N LYS A 154 12.95 -30.94 2.24
CA LYS A 154 13.72 -31.33 3.44
C LYS A 154 13.35 -30.46 4.67
N PHE A 155 13.23 -29.15 4.50
CA PHE A 155 12.88 -28.25 5.59
C PHE A 155 11.41 -28.35 5.99
N ALA A 156 10.51 -28.58 5.03
CA ALA A 156 9.10 -28.80 5.30
C ALA A 156 8.85 -30.09 6.10
N GLN A 157 9.68 -31.12 5.88
CA GLN A 157 9.65 -32.40 6.62
C GLN A 157 10.37 -32.36 7.98
N TYR A 158 10.96 -31.23 8.35
CA TYR A 158 11.65 -31.10 9.64
C TYR A 158 10.69 -31.39 10.80
N ASP A 159 11.19 -31.99 11.89
CA ASP A 159 10.42 -32.38 13.08
C ASP A 159 9.25 -33.34 12.80
N GLY A 160 9.43 -34.26 11.85
CA GLY A 160 8.48 -35.37 11.61
C GLY A 160 7.21 -34.98 10.86
N TRP A 161 7.19 -33.80 10.23
CA TRP A 161 6.09 -33.40 9.36
C TRP A 161 6.13 -34.15 8.02
N GLU A 162 4.95 -34.49 7.50
CA GLU A 162 4.79 -35.10 6.17
C GLU A 162 4.34 -34.05 5.15
N VAL A 163 4.98 -33.99 3.99
CA VAL A 163 4.58 -33.06 2.93
C VAL A 163 3.48 -33.68 2.08
N LYS A 164 2.34 -32.99 1.98
CA LYS A 164 1.16 -33.42 1.20
C LYS A 164 1.05 -32.75 -0.15
N GLY A 165 1.59 -31.54 -0.30
CA GLY A 165 1.61 -30.80 -1.56
C GLY A 165 2.73 -29.78 -1.62
N ILE A 166 3.27 -29.56 -2.81
CA ILE A 166 4.24 -28.52 -3.12
C ILE A 166 3.78 -27.84 -4.41
N ASP A 167 3.70 -26.52 -4.39
CA ASP A 167 3.49 -25.68 -5.56
C ASP A 167 4.67 -24.71 -5.70
N ALA A 168 5.48 -24.93 -6.74
CA ALA A 168 6.64 -24.12 -7.07
C ALA A 168 6.47 -23.33 -8.38
N GLU A 169 5.33 -23.48 -9.06
CA GLU A 169 5.15 -23.01 -10.45
C GLU A 169 4.40 -21.67 -10.52
N HIS A 170 3.57 -21.35 -9.51
CA HIS A 170 2.67 -20.20 -9.56
C HIS A 170 3.24 -18.91 -8.95
N SER A 171 4.31 -18.97 -8.15
CA SER A 171 4.92 -17.79 -7.52
C SER A 171 6.38 -17.64 -7.91
N PHE A 172 6.77 -16.45 -8.37
CA PHE A 172 8.16 -16.12 -8.63
C PHE A 172 8.98 -16.01 -7.34
N PHE A 173 8.34 -15.65 -6.23
CA PHE A 173 9.01 -15.28 -4.97
C PHE A 173 9.10 -16.40 -3.95
N SER A 174 8.29 -17.44 -4.14
CA SER A 174 8.13 -18.47 -3.14
C SER A 174 7.70 -19.83 -3.68
N VAL A 175 7.90 -20.85 -2.84
CA VAL A 175 7.34 -22.19 -3.01
C VAL A 175 6.31 -22.40 -1.92
N ASN A 176 5.06 -22.70 -2.29
CA ASN A 176 4.00 -23.02 -1.35
C ASN A 176 4.06 -24.50 -1.00
N VAL A 177 3.87 -24.83 0.28
CA VAL A 177 3.92 -26.20 0.78
C VAL A 177 2.76 -26.43 1.74
N VAL A 178 2.04 -27.53 1.52
CA VAL A 178 1.09 -28.09 2.50
C VAL A 178 1.74 -29.28 3.17
N ARG A 179 1.75 -29.28 4.50
CA ARG A 179 2.29 -30.38 5.32
C ARG A 179 1.33 -30.76 6.43
N GLU A 180 1.46 -31.99 6.91
CA GLU A 180 0.61 -32.59 7.93
C GLU A 180 1.44 -33.27 9.01
N LYS A 181 0.98 -33.20 10.25
CA LYS A 181 1.47 -34.00 11.37
C LYS A 181 0.33 -34.16 12.37
N ASP A 182 0.04 -35.41 12.78
CA ASP A 182 -0.99 -35.72 13.78
C ASP A 182 -2.37 -35.07 13.45
N ASP A 183 -2.83 -35.23 12.20
CA ASP A 183 -4.07 -34.63 11.64
C ASP A 183 -4.10 -33.08 11.61
N VAL A 184 -2.99 -32.41 11.95
CA VAL A 184 -2.84 -30.96 11.84
C VAL A 184 -2.23 -30.62 10.49
N PHE A 185 -2.93 -29.82 9.69
CA PHE A 185 -2.43 -29.31 8.42
C PHE A 185 -1.82 -27.91 8.58
N GLN A 186 -0.79 -27.61 7.78
CA GLN A 186 -0.17 -26.30 7.74
C GLN A 186 0.14 -25.90 6.29
N HIS A 187 -0.08 -24.63 5.98
CA HIS A 187 0.37 -23.99 4.76
C HIS A 187 1.59 -23.11 5.00
N TRP A 188 2.66 -23.34 4.25
CA TRP A 188 3.92 -22.60 4.34
C TRP A 188 4.35 -22.02 3.01
N ARG A 189 4.60 -20.72 3.01
CA ARG A 189 5.32 -20.05 1.93
C ARG A 189 6.82 -20.10 2.21
N PHE A 190 7.61 -20.75 1.38
CA PHE A 190 9.08 -20.74 1.47
C PHE A 190 9.65 -19.68 0.53
N MET A 191 10.33 -18.68 1.06
CA MET A 191 10.96 -17.66 0.22
C MET A 191 12.12 -18.26 -0.58
N ASN A 192 11.96 -18.32 -1.90
CA ASN A 192 12.97 -18.82 -2.83
C ASN A 192 13.68 -17.67 -3.58
N THR A 193 13.43 -16.41 -3.19
CA THR A 193 14.10 -15.23 -3.74
C THR A 193 14.70 -14.33 -2.64
N PRO A 194 15.97 -13.90 -2.75
CA PRO A 194 16.65 -12.99 -1.84
C PRO A 194 16.51 -11.53 -2.29
N ILE A 195 15.40 -11.18 -2.95
CA ILE A 195 15.27 -9.90 -3.66
C ILE A 195 14.95 -8.74 -2.70
N SER A 196 14.26 -9.00 -1.59
CA SER A 196 14.20 -8.25 -0.31
C SER A 196 13.05 -8.88 0.45
N SER A 197 13.33 -9.82 1.36
CA SER A 197 12.39 -10.92 1.60
C SER A 197 11.04 -10.53 2.20
N PHE A 198 10.93 -9.42 2.91
CA PHE A 198 9.71 -8.64 3.10
C PHE A 198 10.05 -7.43 3.97
N TRP A 199 9.12 -6.49 4.10
CA TRP A 199 9.28 -5.44 5.09
C TRP A 199 8.08 -5.34 6.03
N ILE A 200 8.37 -4.87 7.23
CA ILE A 200 7.43 -4.64 8.30
C ILE A 200 7.28 -3.12 8.45
N ILE A 201 6.05 -2.64 8.46
CA ILE A 201 5.71 -1.21 8.48
C ILE A 201 4.83 -0.91 9.70
N PRO A 202 5.01 0.24 10.36
CA PRO A 202 4.05 0.72 11.35
C PRO A 202 2.67 0.98 10.73
N LYS A 203 1.59 0.45 11.32
CA LYS A 203 0.21 0.68 10.85
C LYS A 203 -0.17 2.17 10.76
N CYS A 204 0.40 3.01 11.64
CA CYS A 204 0.13 4.44 11.66
C CYS A 204 0.56 5.20 10.40
N LEU A 205 1.44 4.62 9.56
CA LEU A 205 1.88 5.27 8.33
C LEU A 205 0.81 5.25 7.23
N LYS A 206 -0.21 4.39 7.33
CA LYS A 206 -1.30 4.26 6.34
C LYS A 206 -0.79 4.21 4.88
N ILE A 207 0.33 3.53 4.66
CA ILE A 207 0.93 3.40 3.33
C ILE A 207 0.06 2.45 2.51
N HIS A 208 -0.32 2.88 1.31
CA HIS A 208 -1.06 2.04 0.38
C HIS A 208 -0.18 0.85 -0.08
N PRO A 209 -0.71 -0.37 -0.25
CA PRO A 209 0.08 -1.55 -0.65
C PRO A 209 0.93 -1.32 -1.92
N GLN A 210 0.40 -0.59 -2.90
CA GLN A 210 1.16 -0.24 -4.12
C GLN A 210 2.34 0.70 -3.86
N ASP A 211 2.19 1.66 -2.93
CA ASP A 211 3.28 2.56 -2.56
C ASP A 211 4.35 1.82 -1.75
N SER A 212 3.91 0.88 -0.94
CA SER A 212 4.76 -0.03 -0.20
C SER A 212 5.60 -0.93 -1.12
N GLU A 213 4.95 -1.52 -2.11
CA GLU A 213 5.59 -2.32 -3.15
C GLU A 213 6.66 -1.50 -3.91
N LYS A 214 6.33 -0.27 -4.32
CA LYS A 214 7.32 0.64 -4.95
C LYS A 214 8.53 0.89 -4.07
N LEU A 215 8.33 1.09 -2.76
CA LEU A 215 9.41 1.34 -1.82
C LEU A 215 10.33 0.11 -1.69
N LEU A 216 9.77 -1.10 -1.68
CA LEU A 216 10.55 -2.34 -1.71
C LEU A 216 11.37 -2.49 -3.00
N TYR A 217 10.78 -2.25 -4.18
CA TYR A 217 11.52 -2.29 -5.44
C TYR A 217 12.60 -1.22 -5.52
N MET A 218 12.30 0.01 -5.08
CA MET A 218 13.25 1.11 -5.03
C MET A 218 14.44 0.78 -4.11
N PHE A 219 14.17 0.20 -2.94
CA PHE A 219 15.21 -0.27 -2.04
C PHE A 219 16.13 -1.32 -2.69
N GLY A 220 15.54 -2.28 -3.43
CA GLY A 220 16.29 -3.29 -4.20
C GLY A 220 17.19 -2.67 -5.27
N ALA A 221 16.66 -1.69 -6.02
CA ALA A 221 17.41 -0.96 -7.05
C ALA A 221 18.55 -0.12 -6.44
N GLU A 222 18.31 0.56 -5.31
CA GLU A 222 19.34 1.31 -4.58
C GLU A 222 20.44 0.41 -4.00
N LYS A 223 20.08 -0.79 -3.54
CA LYS A 223 21.05 -1.80 -3.12
C LYS A 223 21.96 -2.19 -4.28
N CYS A 224 21.38 -2.51 -5.44
CA CYS A 224 22.14 -2.82 -6.66
C CYS A 224 23.08 -1.67 -7.04
N GLU A 225 22.60 -0.42 -7.01
CA GLU A 225 23.42 0.75 -7.32
C GLU A 225 24.59 0.91 -6.36
N LYS A 226 24.35 0.75 -5.06
CA LYS A 226 25.38 0.86 -4.02
C LYS A 226 26.45 -0.22 -4.19
N GLU A 227 26.05 -1.46 -4.46
CA GLU A 227 26.95 -2.59 -4.69
C GLU A 227 27.75 -2.42 -5.98
N LEU A 228 27.13 -1.94 -7.06
CA LEU A 228 27.79 -1.62 -8.33
C LEU A 228 28.85 -0.54 -8.15
N ARG A 229 28.50 0.56 -7.46
CA ARG A 229 29.45 1.64 -7.14
C ARG A 229 30.61 1.13 -6.29
N ALA A 230 30.35 0.27 -5.30
CA ALA A 230 31.38 -0.33 -4.47
C ALA A 230 32.33 -1.24 -5.27
N ALA A 231 31.80 -2.03 -6.20
CA ALA A 231 32.60 -2.83 -7.13
C ALA A 231 33.45 -1.93 -8.04
N PHE A 232 32.86 -0.88 -8.60
CA PHE A 232 33.56 0.07 -9.48
C PHE A 232 34.67 0.85 -8.75
N ILE A 233 34.49 1.24 -7.48
CA ILE A 233 35.55 1.92 -6.72
C ILE A 233 36.83 1.07 -6.64
N LYS A 234 36.72 -0.27 -6.63
CA LYS A 234 37.87 -1.17 -6.63
C LYS A 234 38.69 -1.08 -7.94
N THR A 235 38.09 -0.65 -9.05
CA THR A 235 38.79 -0.51 -10.34
C THR A 235 39.88 0.57 -10.31
N LYS A 236 39.71 1.61 -9.49
CA LYS A 236 40.65 2.76 -9.39
C LYS A 236 42.07 2.35 -8.99
N LYS A 237 42.23 1.20 -8.34
CA LYS A 237 43.54 0.69 -7.90
C LYS A 237 44.16 -0.30 -8.91
N LEU A 238 43.41 -0.74 -9.91
CA LEU A 238 43.84 -1.79 -10.85
C LEU A 238 44.91 -1.32 -11.83
N ASN A 239 44.91 -0.04 -12.21
CA ASN A 239 45.91 0.54 -13.11
C ASN A 239 47.33 0.54 -12.52
N LYS A 240 47.45 0.29 -11.20
CA LYS A 240 48.73 0.23 -10.47
C LYS A 240 49.26 -1.20 -10.33
N LEU A 241 48.49 -2.20 -10.77
CA LEU A 241 48.84 -3.61 -10.71
C LEU A 241 49.34 -4.06 -12.09
N SER A 242 50.19 -5.09 -12.14
CA SER A 242 50.70 -5.65 -13.40
C SER A 242 50.53 -7.16 -13.47
N GLY A 243 50.48 -7.67 -14.71
CA GLY A 243 50.50 -9.10 -15.00
C GLY A 243 49.29 -9.88 -14.46
N GLU A 244 49.56 -11.00 -13.82
CA GLU A 244 48.52 -11.94 -13.36
C GLU A 244 47.65 -11.39 -12.23
N VAL A 245 48.24 -10.57 -11.33
CA VAL A 245 47.52 -9.98 -10.19
C VAL A 245 46.45 -9.02 -10.69
N GLN A 246 46.77 -8.20 -11.68
CA GLN A 246 45.79 -7.29 -12.30
C GLN A 246 44.63 -8.07 -12.93
N ARG A 247 44.92 -9.15 -13.66
CA ARG A 247 43.88 -10.00 -14.27
C ARG A 247 42.96 -10.64 -13.23
N ARG A 248 43.52 -11.15 -12.13
CA ARG A 248 42.75 -11.77 -11.04
C ARG A 248 41.80 -10.77 -10.39
N GLU A 249 42.28 -9.56 -10.12
CA GLU A 249 41.46 -8.50 -9.53
C GLU A 249 40.37 -8.00 -10.49
N ILE A 250 40.67 -7.89 -11.80
CA ILE A 250 39.64 -7.58 -12.79
C ILE A 250 38.54 -8.67 -12.78
N LYS A 251 38.92 -9.96 -12.82
CA LYS A 251 37.94 -11.07 -12.74
C LYS A 251 37.06 -10.96 -11.48
N ALA A 252 37.64 -10.64 -10.33
CA ALA A 252 36.89 -10.47 -9.08
C ALA A 252 35.92 -9.27 -9.09
N VAL A 253 36.32 -8.14 -9.69
CA VAL A 253 35.45 -6.97 -9.85
C VAL A 253 34.33 -7.27 -10.85
N ALA A 254 34.66 -7.87 -12.00
CA ALA A 254 33.68 -8.26 -13.00
C ALA A 254 32.65 -9.25 -12.44
N HIS A 255 33.09 -10.21 -11.63
CA HIS A 255 32.19 -11.14 -10.95
C HIS A 255 31.23 -10.43 -9.98
N SER A 256 31.72 -9.42 -9.24
CA SER A 256 30.86 -8.56 -8.41
C SER A 256 29.81 -7.83 -9.27
N MET A 257 30.22 -7.21 -10.38
CA MET A 257 29.31 -6.48 -11.28
C MET A 257 28.29 -7.41 -11.93
N ARG A 258 28.70 -8.61 -12.34
CA ARG A 258 27.84 -9.67 -12.86
C ARG A 258 26.73 -10.02 -11.85
N THR A 259 27.10 -10.22 -10.59
CA THR A 259 26.16 -10.57 -9.51
C THR A 259 25.12 -9.45 -9.31
N VAL A 260 25.55 -8.19 -9.43
CA VAL A 260 24.63 -7.05 -9.40
C VAL A 260 23.69 -7.06 -10.60
N ALA A 261 24.19 -7.30 -11.82
CA ALA A 261 23.37 -7.38 -13.02
C ALA A 261 22.32 -8.49 -12.93
N GLU A 262 22.70 -9.68 -12.44
CA GLU A 262 21.76 -10.78 -12.21
C GLU A 262 20.68 -10.38 -11.20
N SER A 263 21.06 -9.75 -10.08
CA SER A 263 20.11 -9.28 -9.05
C SER A 263 19.17 -8.20 -9.59
N LEU A 264 19.67 -7.26 -10.39
CA LEU A 264 18.89 -6.23 -11.05
C LEU A 264 17.88 -6.83 -12.02
N PHE A 265 18.31 -7.67 -12.95
CA PHE A 265 17.40 -8.21 -13.97
C PHE A 265 16.35 -9.15 -13.38
N LYS A 266 16.66 -9.79 -12.25
CA LYS A 266 15.68 -10.50 -11.43
C LYS A 266 14.63 -9.56 -10.83
N LEU A 267 15.03 -8.43 -10.24
CA LEU A 267 14.11 -7.38 -9.79
C LEU A 267 13.22 -6.87 -10.93
N ILE A 268 13.78 -6.64 -12.12
CA ILE A 268 13.02 -6.14 -13.28
C ILE A 268 12.01 -7.19 -13.76
N LEU A 269 12.40 -8.45 -13.86
CA LEU A 269 11.47 -9.53 -14.23
C LEU A 269 10.34 -9.69 -13.21
N CYS A 270 10.66 -9.62 -11.91
CA CYS A 270 9.66 -9.61 -10.83
C CYS A 270 8.64 -8.49 -11.01
N PHE A 271 9.15 -7.27 -11.17
CA PHE A 271 8.34 -6.07 -11.29
C PHE A 271 7.32 -6.15 -12.43
N TYR A 272 7.68 -6.85 -13.49
CA TYR A 272 6.87 -6.99 -14.68
C TYR A 272 6.10 -8.32 -14.76
N GLN A 273 6.20 -9.24 -13.79
CA GLN A 273 5.72 -10.64 -13.88
C GLN A 273 4.30 -10.81 -14.46
N GLU A 274 3.35 -9.96 -14.08
CA GLU A 274 1.95 -10.00 -14.57
C GLU A 274 1.85 -9.93 -16.10
N LYS A 275 2.76 -9.22 -16.76
CA LYS A 275 2.76 -9.03 -18.22
C LYS A 275 3.29 -10.25 -18.99
N TYR A 276 3.83 -11.28 -18.32
CA TYR A 276 4.72 -12.27 -18.96
C TYR A 276 4.19 -13.69 -19.03
N GLN A 277 3.21 -14.08 -18.20
CA GLN A 277 2.81 -15.50 -18.04
C GLN A 277 4.02 -16.46 -18.09
N TYR A 278 5.15 -16.06 -17.50
CA TYR A 278 6.42 -16.76 -17.63
C TYR A 278 6.40 -18.02 -16.77
N GLU A 279 6.76 -19.18 -17.34
CA GLU A 279 7.00 -20.39 -16.56
C GLU A 279 8.16 -20.14 -15.59
N VAL A 280 7.83 -20.03 -14.30
CA VAL A 280 8.79 -19.75 -13.23
C VAL A 280 9.76 -20.91 -13.12
N ARG A 281 10.95 -20.77 -13.71
CA ARG A 281 12.09 -21.62 -13.38
C ARG A 281 12.66 -21.22 -12.03
N ASN A 282 13.24 -22.18 -11.32
CA ASN A 282 13.92 -21.97 -10.04
C ASN A 282 14.85 -20.74 -10.08
N TYR A 283 14.58 -19.77 -9.20
CA TYR A 283 15.28 -18.50 -9.13
C TYR A 283 16.81 -18.61 -9.09
N ASP A 284 17.35 -19.62 -8.40
CA ASP A 284 18.79 -19.88 -8.27
C ASP A 284 19.47 -20.34 -9.56
N ASP A 285 18.69 -20.91 -10.49
CA ASP A 285 19.18 -21.46 -11.74
C ASP A 285 19.21 -20.40 -12.85
N LEU A 286 18.46 -19.31 -12.70
CA LEU A 286 18.43 -18.21 -13.65
C LEU A 286 19.80 -17.51 -13.74
N LYS A 287 20.49 -17.68 -14.87
CA LYS A 287 21.72 -16.96 -15.20
C LYS A 287 21.42 -15.73 -16.03
N LEU A 288 22.39 -14.83 -16.15
CA LEU A 288 22.31 -13.63 -16.99
C LEU A 288 21.69 -13.85 -18.37
N GLY A 289 22.04 -14.94 -19.07
CA GLY A 289 21.45 -15.25 -20.38
C GLY A 289 19.97 -15.59 -20.34
N ASP A 290 19.51 -16.29 -19.29
CA ASP A 290 18.11 -16.61 -19.07
C ASP A 290 17.29 -15.37 -18.70
N LEU A 291 17.93 -14.41 -18.03
CA LEU A 291 17.31 -13.17 -17.56
C LEU A 291 17.16 -12.12 -18.67
N THR A 292 18.15 -11.95 -19.55
CA THR A 292 18.13 -10.89 -20.57
C THR A 292 17.24 -11.21 -21.77
N LYS A 293 17.10 -12.49 -22.11
CA LYS A 293 16.26 -12.93 -23.24
C LYS A 293 14.78 -12.52 -23.12
N PRO A 294 14.07 -12.74 -22.01
CA PRO A 294 12.70 -12.26 -21.88
C PRO A 294 12.67 -10.74 -21.93
N LEU A 295 13.53 -10.04 -21.17
CA LEU A 295 13.54 -8.58 -21.07
C LEU A 295 13.70 -7.85 -22.41
N LYS A 296 14.60 -8.31 -23.29
CA LYS A 296 14.81 -7.68 -24.61
C LYS A 296 13.66 -7.88 -25.60
N ASN A 297 12.90 -8.96 -25.43
CA ASN A 297 11.80 -9.28 -26.34
C ASN A 297 10.53 -8.48 -26.01
N THR A 298 10.49 -7.81 -24.86
CA THR A 298 9.23 -7.40 -24.21
C THR A 298 9.30 -6.01 -23.57
N ILE A 299 10.31 -5.72 -22.75
CA ILE A 299 10.55 -4.38 -22.16
C ILE A 299 11.43 -3.56 -23.08
N TYR A 300 12.65 -4.03 -23.31
CA TYR A 300 13.69 -3.28 -23.99
C TYR A 300 13.62 -3.52 -25.49
N LYS A 301 12.64 -2.91 -26.16
CA LYS A 301 12.37 -3.11 -27.60
C LYS A 301 13.12 -2.13 -28.50
N GLN A 302 13.71 -1.07 -27.95
CA GLN A 302 14.41 -0.08 -28.77
C GLN A 302 15.81 -0.58 -29.16
N GLY A 303 16.28 -0.19 -30.34
CA GLY A 303 17.53 -0.71 -30.93
C GLY A 303 18.76 -0.56 -30.02
N PHE A 304 18.92 0.61 -29.38
CA PHE A 304 20.02 0.86 -28.45
C PHE A 304 19.94 -0.06 -27.21
N GLU A 305 18.78 -0.16 -26.57
CA GLU A 305 18.60 -0.96 -25.34
C GLU A 305 18.79 -2.45 -25.62
N GLN A 306 18.29 -2.94 -26.76
CA GLN A 306 18.50 -4.32 -27.21
C GLN A 306 19.98 -4.63 -27.42
N GLU A 307 20.72 -3.72 -28.03
CA GLU A 307 22.16 -3.88 -28.21
C GLU A 307 22.86 -3.98 -26.84
N ARG A 308 22.60 -3.05 -25.92
CA ARG A 308 23.25 -3.02 -24.61
C ARG A 308 22.91 -4.23 -23.74
N ILE A 309 21.63 -4.64 -23.68
CA ILE A 309 21.22 -5.78 -22.85
C ILE A 309 21.76 -7.12 -23.38
N ASN A 310 22.00 -7.24 -24.69
CA ASN A 310 22.66 -8.41 -25.27
C ASN A 310 24.18 -8.45 -24.97
N GLU A 311 24.80 -7.27 -24.87
CA GLU A 311 26.25 -7.17 -24.59
C GLU A 311 26.60 -7.47 -23.13
N ILE A 312 25.72 -7.18 -22.16
CA ILE A 312 26.01 -7.41 -20.74
C ILE A 312 26.39 -8.88 -20.43
N PRO A 313 25.62 -9.92 -20.83
CA PRO A 313 26.03 -11.30 -20.61
C PRO A 313 27.37 -11.65 -21.25
N ARG A 314 27.64 -11.14 -22.46
CA ARG A 314 28.89 -11.38 -23.19
C ARG A 314 30.07 -10.79 -22.42
N LEU A 315 30.02 -9.49 -22.12
CA LEU A 315 31.06 -8.78 -21.36
C LEU A 315 31.27 -9.39 -19.97
N ALA A 316 30.18 -9.68 -19.24
CA ALA A 316 30.28 -10.27 -17.92
C ALA A 316 30.89 -11.67 -17.97
N ASN A 317 30.56 -12.51 -18.95
CA ASN A 317 31.17 -13.83 -19.14
C ASN A 317 32.66 -13.70 -19.48
N ASP A 318 33.00 -12.86 -20.47
CA ASP A 318 34.37 -12.65 -20.94
C ASP A 318 35.29 -12.17 -19.81
N LEU A 319 34.78 -11.29 -18.95
CA LEU A 319 35.54 -10.68 -17.85
C LEU A 319 35.59 -11.53 -16.58
N SER A 320 34.58 -12.35 -16.29
CA SER A 320 34.50 -13.10 -15.01
C SER A 320 34.96 -14.56 -15.11
N HIS A 321 35.04 -15.12 -16.32
CA HIS A 321 35.49 -16.49 -16.57
C HIS A 321 36.81 -16.53 -17.35
N ASP A 322 37.37 -17.72 -17.50
CA ASP A 322 38.53 -17.94 -18.36
C ASP A 322 38.05 -18.18 -19.79
N SER A 323 37.67 -17.10 -20.46
CA SER A 323 37.10 -17.10 -21.81
C SER A 323 38.13 -17.29 -22.92
N GLY A 324 39.43 -17.22 -22.59
CA GLY A 324 40.52 -17.16 -23.57
C GLY A 324 40.68 -15.79 -24.25
N ASN A 325 39.81 -14.83 -23.96
CA ASN A 325 39.86 -13.47 -24.50
C ASN A 325 40.69 -12.54 -23.60
N PRO A 326 41.42 -11.56 -24.18
CA PRO A 326 42.11 -10.54 -23.40
C PRO A 326 41.10 -9.68 -22.63
N VAL A 327 41.41 -9.46 -21.35
CA VAL A 327 40.56 -8.74 -20.40
C VAL A 327 41.03 -7.28 -20.33
N GLU A 328 40.19 -6.32 -20.71
CA GLU A 328 40.53 -4.90 -20.70
C GLU A 328 39.75 -4.08 -19.65
N LEU A 329 40.39 -3.05 -19.11
CA LEU A 329 39.77 -2.10 -18.17
C LEU A 329 38.62 -1.29 -18.80
N LYS A 330 38.66 -1.09 -20.12
CA LYS A 330 37.57 -0.43 -20.87
C LYS A 330 36.27 -1.23 -20.79
N ASP A 331 36.36 -2.56 -20.83
CA ASP A 331 35.21 -3.45 -20.83
C ASP A 331 34.53 -3.48 -19.45
N LEU A 332 35.32 -3.38 -18.37
CA LEU A 332 34.79 -3.16 -17.01
C LEU A 332 34.02 -1.83 -16.92
N SER A 333 34.54 -0.79 -17.56
CA SER A 333 33.91 0.54 -17.54
C SER A 333 32.61 0.51 -18.35
N MET A 334 32.60 -0.17 -19.49
CA MET A 334 31.42 -0.39 -20.31
C MET A 334 30.34 -1.19 -19.56
N LEU A 335 30.71 -2.31 -18.93
CA LEU A 335 29.80 -3.11 -18.11
C LEU A 335 29.20 -2.28 -16.96
N PHE A 336 30.01 -1.45 -16.30
CA PHE A 336 29.51 -0.53 -15.26
C PHE A 336 28.48 0.47 -15.80
N MET A 337 28.76 1.09 -16.96
CA MET A 337 27.85 2.06 -17.58
C MET A 337 26.52 1.41 -17.99
N ASP A 338 26.56 0.22 -18.57
CA ASP A 338 25.35 -0.49 -18.98
C ASP A 338 24.47 -0.85 -17.80
N ILE A 339 25.04 -1.45 -16.75
CA ILE A 339 24.26 -1.79 -15.55
C ILE A 339 23.71 -0.52 -14.90
N THR A 340 24.48 0.57 -14.87
CA THR A 340 24.01 1.87 -14.35
C THR A 340 22.82 2.41 -15.13
N TYR A 341 22.83 2.28 -16.46
CA TYR A 341 21.71 2.67 -17.31
C TYR A 341 20.44 1.91 -16.93
N PHE A 342 20.49 0.57 -16.87
CA PHE A 342 19.33 -0.26 -16.52
C PHE A 342 18.85 -0.05 -15.08
N ILE A 343 19.75 0.27 -14.13
CA ILE A 343 19.34 0.67 -12.77
C ILE A 343 18.51 1.96 -12.81
N ASN A 344 18.97 2.98 -13.54
CA ASN A 344 18.28 4.27 -13.59
C ASN A 344 16.94 4.15 -14.32
N ASP A 345 16.91 3.45 -15.45
CA ASP A 345 15.70 3.12 -16.18
C ASP A 345 14.68 2.38 -15.29
N PHE A 346 15.13 1.36 -14.56
CA PHE A 346 14.26 0.62 -13.67
C PHE A 346 13.71 1.49 -12.53
N LYS A 347 14.52 2.38 -11.95
CA LYS A 347 14.05 3.34 -10.95
C LYS A 347 12.97 4.27 -11.51
N MET A 348 13.11 4.71 -12.76
CA MET A 348 12.06 5.48 -13.44
C MET A 348 10.78 4.65 -13.64
N SER A 349 10.90 3.40 -14.07
CA SER A 349 9.77 2.46 -14.19
C SER A 349 9.03 2.29 -12.86
N ILE A 350 9.76 2.10 -11.75
CA ILE A 350 9.16 1.98 -10.41
C ILE A 350 8.34 3.21 -10.03
N GLN A 351 8.87 4.41 -10.30
CA GLN A 351 8.18 5.67 -10.03
C GLN A 351 6.90 5.82 -10.87
N GLN A 352 6.85 5.21 -12.05
CA GLN A 352 5.71 5.19 -12.96
C GLN A 352 4.70 4.08 -12.67
N LYS A 353 5.02 3.07 -11.84
CA LYS A 353 4.09 1.98 -11.49
C LYS A 353 2.79 2.54 -10.89
N GLY A 354 1.63 2.03 -11.30
CA GLY A 354 0.31 2.54 -10.85
C GLY A 354 -0.03 3.96 -11.32
N VAL A 355 0.85 4.61 -12.08
CA VAL A 355 0.50 5.74 -12.96
C VAL A 355 0.08 5.20 -14.34
N GLU A 356 0.32 3.91 -14.60
CA GLU A 356 -0.14 3.16 -15.77
C GLU A 356 -1.64 3.36 -15.94
N ILE A 357 -1.99 4.13 -16.97
CA ILE A 357 -3.32 4.10 -17.53
C ILE A 357 -3.36 2.80 -18.34
N ILE A 358 -4.42 2.02 -18.20
CA ILE A 358 -4.70 0.91 -19.09
C ILE A 358 -4.82 1.52 -20.49
N ASP A 359 -3.75 1.41 -21.29
CA ASP A 359 -3.80 1.72 -22.72
C ASP A 359 -4.61 0.64 -23.42
N THR A 360 -5.93 0.78 -23.36
CA THR A 360 -6.71 0.56 -24.58
C THR A 360 -6.53 1.83 -25.40
N HIS A 361 -5.46 1.89 -26.22
CA HIS A 361 -5.35 2.95 -27.21
C HIS A 361 -6.56 2.85 -28.15
N GLY A 362 -7.58 3.66 -27.91
CA GLY A 362 -8.12 4.43 -29.01
C GLY A 362 -7.03 5.40 -29.49
N ASP A 363 -7.00 5.74 -30.78
CA ASP A 363 -6.04 6.69 -31.37
C ASP A 363 -6.14 8.14 -30.78
N ARG A 364 -6.84 8.32 -29.66
CA ARG A 364 -7.22 9.59 -29.04
C ARG A 364 -6.43 9.83 -27.73
N PRO A 365 -5.82 11.01 -27.54
CA PRO A 365 -5.01 11.30 -26.35
C PRO A 365 -5.84 11.40 -25.05
N SER A 366 -5.17 11.26 -23.90
CA SER A 366 -5.75 11.49 -22.56
C SER A 366 -6.21 12.94 -22.36
N PRO A 367 -7.36 13.20 -21.71
CA PRO A 367 -7.88 14.54 -21.50
C PRO A 367 -7.18 15.32 -20.37
N HIS A 368 -6.23 14.72 -19.62
CA HIS A 368 -5.71 15.29 -18.37
C HIS A 368 -5.13 16.70 -18.52
N ASP A 369 -4.22 16.89 -19.49
CA ASP A 369 -3.56 18.17 -19.70
C ASP A 369 -4.55 19.22 -20.26
N PHE A 370 -5.45 18.80 -21.15
CA PHE A 370 -6.53 19.64 -21.68
C PHE A 370 -7.44 20.14 -20.56
N VAL A 371 -7.96 19.23 -19.73
CA VAL A 371 -8.84 19.58 -18.60
C VAL A 371 -8.08 20.45 -17.60
N LYS A 372 -6.82 20.14 -17.30
CA LYS A 372 -6.00 20.94 -16.39
C LYS A 372 -5.79 22.38 -16.88
N GLU A 373 -5.66 22.58 -18.18
CA GLU A 373 -5.57 23.92 -18.78
C GLU A 373 -6.94 24.63 -18.82
N LYS A 374 -8.01 23.89 -19.12
CA LYS A 374 -9.31 24.47 -19.50
C LYS A 374 -10.40 24.44 -18.42
N TYR A 375 -10.25 23.74 -17.31
CA TYR A 375 -11.37 23.54 -16.36
C TYR A 375 -11.98 24.85 -15.84
N LYS A 376 -11.19 25.91 -15.68
CA LYS A 376 -11.68 27.24 -15.26
C LYS A 376 -12.50 27.97 -16.34
N SER A 377 -12.41 27.52 -17.59
CA SER A 377 -13.17 28.05 -18.72
C SER A 377 -14.49 27.31 -18.98
N PHE A 378 -14.71 26.16 -18.34
CA PHE A 378 -16.00 25.47 -18.43
C PHE A 378 -17.09 26.29 -17.72
N CYS A 379 -18.15 26.60 -18.46
CA CYS A 379 -19.28 27.38 -17.99
C CYS A 379 -20.48 26.47 -17.76
N PHE A 380 -20.98 26.39 -16.53
CA PHE A 380 -22.11 25.56 -16.11
C PHE A 380 -23.39 26.38 -15.86
N ILE A 381 -23.47 27.61 -16.38
CA ILE A 381 -24.59 28.52 -16.06
C ILE A 381 -25.95 27.97 -16.50
N ASP A 382 -26.02 27.35 -17.68
CA ASP A 382 -27.25 26.76 -18.20
C ASP A 382 -27.69 25.58 -17.33
N ASP A 383 -26.74 24.72 -16.96
CA ASP A 383 -26.96 23.57 -16.09
C ASP A 383 -27.44 24.02 -14.69
N ILE A 384 -26.86 25.10 -14.14
CA ILE A 384 -27.31 25.69 -12.86
C ILE A 384 -28.74 26.20 -12.97
N ASN A 385 -29.07 26.95 -14.03
CA ASN A 385 -30.41 27.51 -14.21
C ASN A 385 -31.48 26.43 -14.45
N GLU A 386 -31.10 25.32 -15.09
CA GLU A 386 -31.98 24.17 -15.35
C GLU A 386 -32.24 23.34 -14.08
N ILE A 387 -31.26 23.20 -13.19
CA ILE A 387 -31.31 22.21 -12.09
C ILE A 387 -31.54 22.85 -10.73
N VAL A 388 -30.90 23.98 -10.45
CA VAL A 388 -30.87 24.57 -9.11
C VAL A 388 -32.07 25.49 -8.93
N HIS A 389 -33.06 25.03 -8.17
CA HIS A 389 -34.31 25.77 -7.96
C HIS A 389 -34.52 26.10 -6.48
N ARG A 390 -34.08 25.22 -5.58
CA ARG A 390 -34.21 25.42 -4.14
C ARG A 390 -33.18 26.44 -3.66
N ASN A 391 -33.65 27.44 -2.90
CA ASN A 391 -32.83 28.56 -2.43
C ASN A 391 -32.67 28.63 -0.90
N SER A 392 -33.25 27.67 -0.17
CA SER A 392 -33.19 27.58 1.29
C SER A 392 -33.45 26.14 1.75
N GLY A 393 -32.94 25.80 2.93
CA GLY A 393 -33.00 24.46 3.52
C GLY A 393 -32.21 24.39 4.83
N LYS A 394 -32.22 23.25 5.51
CA LYS A 394 -31.44 23.05 6.75
C LYS A 394 -29.97 22.71 6.48
N ILE A 395 -29.66 22.28 5.26
CA ILE A 395 -28.30 22.10 4.75
C ILE A 395 -28.14 22.81 3.41
N SER A 396 -26.91 23.20 3.10
CA SER A 396 -26.50 23.62 1.76
C SER A 396 -25.22 22.91 1.36
N PHE A 397 -24.94 22.90 0.07
CA PHE A 397 -23.76 22.29 -0.53
C PHE A 397 -23.00 23.33 -1.34
N LYS A 398 -21.69 23.39 -1.12
CA LYS A 398 -20.77 24.04 -2.06
C LYS A 398 -20.11 22.96 -2.92
N ILE A 399 -19.93 23.21 -4.21
CA ILE A 399 -19.25 22.27 -5.11
C ILE A 399 -17.81 22.71 -5.30
N LYS A 400 -16.88 21.80 -4.98
CA LYS A 400 -15.44 21.95 -5.20
C LYS A 400 -15.01 21.22 -6.45
N ALA A 401 -14.08 21.81 -7.18
CA ALA A 401 -13.36 21.14 -8.26
C ALA A 401 -11.94 20.81 -7.80
N GLN A 402 -11.50 19.58 -8.05
CA GLN A 402 -10.13 19.14 -7.80
C GLN A 402 -9.52 18.59 -9.08
N VAL A 403 -8.37 19.14 -9.47
CA VAL A 403 -7.65 18.82 -10.72
C VAL A 403 -6.34 18.10 -10.41
N GLY A 404 -6.08 16.98 -11.10
CA GLY A 404 -4.87 16.16 -11.00
C GLY A 404 -4.96 14.94 -10.07
N ARG A 405 -3.99 14.02 -10.16
CA ARG A 405 -3.94 12.74 -9.38
C ARG A 405 -3.36 12.84 -7.96
N PHE A 406 -2.94 14.03 -7.52
CA PHE A 406 -2.29 14.21 -6.22
C PHE A 406 -3.11 15.17 -5.35
N VAL A 407 -3.55 14.70 -4.18
CA VAL A 407 -3.92 15.59 -3.08
C VAL A 407 -2.64 16.32 -2.68
N SER A 408 -2.48 17.58 -3.09
CA SER A 408 -1.41 18.43 -2.62
C SER A 408 -1.63 18.69 -1.12
N ILE A 409 -0.98 17.89 -0.28
CA ILE A 409 -0.92 18.09 1.19
C ILE A 409 -0.18 19.41 1.52
N PHE A 410 0.44 20.06 0.52
CA PHE A 410 1.25 21.27 0.66
C PHE A 410 0.51 22.59 0.38
N ASN A 411 -0.76 22.58 -0.04
CA ASN A 411 -1.49 23.80 -0.43
C ASN A 411 -2.56 24.28 0.57
N ARG A 412 -2.33 24.20 1.89
CA ARG A 412 -3.26 24.74 2.90
C ARG A 412 -3.43 26.28 2.88
N TYR A 413 -2.73 27.01 2.02
CA TYR A 413 -2.71 28.48 2.02
C TYR A 413 -3.25 29.16 0.75
N ASN A 414 -3.68 28.41 -0.28
CA ASN A 414 -4.00 28.98 -1.61
C ASN A 414 -5.49 28.98 -2.00
N GLY A 415 -6.42 28.77 -1.05
CA GLY A 415 -7.85 28.75 -1.36
C GLY A 415 -8.27 27.50 -2.13
N GLU A 416 -9.58 27.33 -2.33
CA GLU A 416 -10.21 26.14 -2.91
C GLU A 416 -10.86 26.50 -4.24
N ASP A 417 -10.69 25.70 -5.30
CA ASP A 417 -11.42 25.95 -6.55
C ASP A 417 -12.87 25.47 -6.38
N VAL A 418 -13.81 26.40 -6.54
CA VAL A 418 -15.24 26.23 -6.23
C VAL A 418 -16.11 26.72 -7.39
N LEU A 419 -17.28 26.11 -7.55
CA LEU A 419 -18.28 26.55 -8.52
C LEU A 419 -18.97 27.83 -8.04
N CYS A 420 -19.01 28.84 -8.89
CA CYS A 420 -19.65 30.12 -8.63
C CYS A 420 -21.02 30.23 -9.33
N LYS A 421 -21.85 31.16 -8.87
CA LYS A 421 -23.18 31.43 -9.45
C LYS A 421 -23.14 31.90 -10.91
N ASP A 422 -22.00 32.42 -11.37
CA ASP A 422 -21.77 32.79 -12.76
C ASP A 422 -21.50 31.58 -13.67
N GLY A 423 -21.50 30.37 -13.11
CA GLY A 423 -21.28 29.11 -13.82
C GLY A 423 -19.81 28.72 -13.95
N TYR A 424 -18.86 29.53 -13.47
CA TYR A 424 -17.44 29.23 -13.62
C TYR A 424 -16.82 28.69 -12.33
N ILE A 425 -15.72 27.94 -12.49
CA ILE A 425 -14.89 27.47 -11.38
C ILE A 425 -13.84 28.55 -11.07
N ARG A 426 -13.83 29.06 -9.85
CA ARG A 426 -12.92 30.13 -9.39
C ARG A 426 -12.26 29.75 -8.08
N ASN A 427 -11.10 30.31 -7.81
CA ASN A 427 -10.44 30.11 -6.54
C ASN A 427 -11.14 30.89 -5.43
N SER A 428 -11.41 30.27 -4.28
CA SER A 428 -12.18 30.85 -3.17
C SER A 428 -11.56 32.13 -2.58
N ASN A 429 -10.28 32.39 -2.83
CA ASN A 429 -9.60 33.60 -2.38
C ASN A 429 -9.72 34.77 -3.37
N GLU A 430 -10.28 34.56 -4.56
CA GLU A 430 -10.56 35.63 -5.53
C GLU A 430 -11.58 36.62 -4.95
N LYS A 431 -11.34 37.92 -5.13
CA LYS A 431 -12.24 38.97 -4.63
C LYS A 431 -13.47 39.10 -5.52
N GLY A 432 -14.63 39.26 -4.91
CA GLY A 432 -15.89 39.57 -5.61
C GLY A 432 -16.57 38.37 -6.26
N ILE A 433 -16.15 37.14 -5.93
CA ILE A 433 -16.83 35.93 -6.39
C ILE A 433 -18.07 35.62 -5.53
N GLU A 434 -19.09 35.04 -6.16
CA GLU A 434 -20.26 34.50 -5.45
C GLU A 434 -20.27 32.97 -5.61
N ILE A 435 -19.94 32.25 -4.53
CA ILE A 435 -19.95 30.79 -4.52
C ILE A 435 -21.40 30.29 -4.64
N LEU A 436 -21.64 29.32 -5.53
CA LEU A 436 -22.93 28.68 -5.67
C LEU A 436 -23.23 27.85 -4.40
N LYS A 437 -24.44 28.03 -3.86
CA LYS A 437 -25.00 27.13 -2.85
C LYS A 437 -26.16 26.37 -3.48
N VAL A 438 -26.11 25.05 -3.38
CA VAL A 438 -27.21 24.15 -3.75
C VAL A 438 -27.85 23.65 -2.47
N TRP A 439 -29.17 23.61 -2.38
CA TRP A 439 -29.89 23.36 -1.12
C TRP A 439 -30.60 22.02 -1.07
N ASP A 440 -30.52 21.25 -2.15
CA ASP A 440 -31.20 19.98 -2.32
C ASP A 440 -30.21 18.88 -2.74
N ARG A 441 -30.35 17.68 -2.18
CA ARG A 441 -29.45 16.55 -2.47
C ARG A 441 -29.62 16.05 -3.91
N ASP A 442 -30.84 16.02 -4.43
CA ASP A 442 -31.12 15.54 -5.79
C ASP A 442 -30.63 16.57 -6.82
N GLU A 443 -30.80 17.86 -6.55
CA GLU A 443 -30.21 18.93 -7.37
C GLU A 443 -28.68 18.84 -7.40
N VAL A 444 -28.03 18.51 -6.26
CA VAL A 444 -26.57 18.30 -6.23
C VAL A 444 -26.15 17.11 -7.08
N ILE A 445 -26.84 15.96 -6.98
CA ILE A 445 -26.53 14.77 -7.76
C ILE A 445 -26.67 15.08 -9.26
N ALA A 446 -27.80 15.65 -9.67
CA ALA A 446 -28.06 16.03 -11.05
C ALA A 446 -27.04 17.04 -11.59
N LEU A 447 -26.66 18.03 -10.78
CA LEU A 447 -25.67 19.02 -11.19
C LEU A 447 -24.27 18.39 -11.33
N LEU A 448 -23.85 17.54 -10.40
CA LEU A 448 -22.56 16.83 -10.51
C LEU A 448 -22.51 15.94 -11.75
N GLU A 449 -23.58 15.22 -12.06
CA GLU A 449 -23.71 14.40 -13.27
C GLU A 449 -23.60 15.25 -14.54
N LYS A 450 -24.32 16.37 -14.62
CA LYS A 450 -24.27 17.30 -15.75
C LYS A 450 -22.91 17.96 -15.91
N MET A 451 -22.28 18.35 -14.81
CA MET A 451 -20.91 18.87 -14.84
C MET A 451 -19.93 17.83 -15.39
N HIS A 452 -20.00 16.58 -14.93
CA HIS A 452 -19.18 15.50 -15.47
C HIS A 452 -19.45 15.25 -16.95
N GLN A 453 -20.72 15.17 -17.35
CA GLN A 453 -21.10 14.97 -18.75
C GLN A 453 -20.62 16.10 -19.65
N LYS A 454 -20.67 17.35 -19.19
CA LYS A 454 -20.15 18.49 -19.93
C LYS A 454 -18.65 18.38 -20.18
N VAL A 455 -17.87 18.01 -19.15
CA VAL A 455 -16.43 17.79 -19.31
C VAL A 455 -16.17 16.65 -20.30
N ILE A 456 -16.93 15.56 -20.22
CA ILE A 456 -16.83 14.44 -21.17
C ILE A 456 -17.08 14.92 -22.61
N THR A 457 -18.20 15.59 -22.86
CA THR A 457 -18.58 16.09 -24.18
C THR A 457 -17.53 17.05 -24.75
N GLU A 458 -16.99 17.97 -23.93
CA GLU A 458 -15.92 18.89 -24.35
C GLU A 458 -14.63 18.13 -24.69
N CYS A 459 -14.27 17.12 -23.91
CA CYS A 459 -13.10 16.29 -24.19
C CYS A 459 -13.27 15.49 -25.50
N GLU A 460 -14.42 14.83 -25.68
CA GLU A 460 -14.73 14.06 -26.89
C GLU A 460 -14.78 14.95 -28.14
N ALA A 461 -15.37 16.15 -28.05
CA ALA A 461 -15.42 17.12 -29.14
C ALA A 461 -14.02 17.61 -29.55
N ASN A 462 -13.06 17.62 -28.62
CA ASN A 462 -11.66 17.96 -28.88
C ASN A 462 -10.79 16.73 -29.18
N GLY A 463 -11.41 15.55 -29.38
CA GLY A 463 -10.73 14.33 -29.82
C GLY A 463 -10.00 13.56 -28.72
N TYR A 464 -10.30 13.82 -27.45
CA TYR A 464 -9.73 13.08 -26.32
C TYR A 464 -10.53 11.82 -26.01
N ASP A 465 -9.88 10.84 -25.38
CA ASP A 465 -10.48 9.58 -24.95
C ASP A 465 -10.92 9.68 -23.48
N THR A 466 -12.23 9.68 -23.27
CA THR A 466 -12.91 9.79 -21.97
C THR A 466 -13.35 8.43 -21.42
N GLU A 467 -13.28 7.37 -22.22
CA GLU A 467 -13.67 6.00 -21.85
C GLU A 467 -12.49 5.24 -21.23
N ALA A 468 -11.30 5.38 -21.83
CA ALA A 468 -10.08 4.70 -21.38
C ALA A 468 -9.31 5.47 -20.31
N TYR A 469 -9.46 6.80 -20.25
CA TYR A 469 -8.72 7.67 -19.34
C TYR A 469 -9.67 8.42 -18.41
N SER A 470 -9.28 8.57 -17.13
CA SER A 470 -10.03 9.47 -16.22
C SER A 470 -9.98 10.92 -16.73
N LEU A 471 -10.94 11.76 -16.36
CA LEU A 471 -11.00 13.15 -16.84
C LEU A 471 -9.90 14.05 -16.25
N GLY A 472 -9.15 13.60 -15.24
CA GLY A 472 -8.16 14.43 -14.55
C GLY A 472 -8.78 15.55 -13.68
N ILE A 473 -10.10 15.56 -13.52
CA ILE A 473 -10.88 16.43 -12.64
C ILE A 473 -11.92 15.62 -11.87
N SER A 474 -12.20 16.03 -10.64
CA SER A 474 -13.30 15.51 -9.83
C SER A 474 -14.08 16.67 -9.22
N PHE A 475 -15.40 16.49 -9.10
CA PHE A 475 -16.29 17.42 -8.43
C PHE A 475 -16.75 16.81 -7.11
N LYS A 476 -16.66 17.57 -6.03
CA LYS A 476 -17.07 17.14 -4.69
C LYS A 476 -18.00 18.16 -4.08
N ALA A 477 -19.19 17.72 -3.68
CA ALA A 477 -20.05 18.56 -2.85
C ALA A 477 -19.60 18.48 -1.38
N GLU A 478 -19.53 19.63 -0.73
CA GLU A 478 -19.30 19.75 0.70
C GLU A 478 -20.53 20.32 1.38
N LEU A 479 -21.09 19.51 2.28
CA LEU A 479 -22.23 19.86 3.10
C LEU A 479 -21.87 20.93 4.13
N LYS A 480 -22.80 21.85 4.33
CA LYS A 480 -22.81 22.82 5.41
C LYS A 480 -24.18 22.86 6.08
N LYS A 481 -24.19 22.85 7.41
CA LYS A 481 -25.39 23.10 8.23
C LYS A 481 -25.81 24.58 8.15
N GLU A 482 -27.08 24.82 7.85
CA GLU A 482 -27.69 26.15 7.72
C GLU A 482 -28.90 26.31 8.67
N GLY A 483 -29.53 25.21 9.08
CA GLY A 483 -30.68 25.21 9.99
C GLY A 483 -30.47 24.35 11.25
N THR A 484 -31.56 24.14 11.99
CA THR A 484 -31.63 23.23 13.14
C THR A 484 -32.44 21.99 12.79
N PRO A 485 -32.03 20.79 13.23
CA PRO A 485 -32.80 19.57 13.04
C PRO A 485 -34.14 19.67 13.80
N SER A 486 -35.12 18.85 13.40
CA SER A 486 -36.45 18.81 14.03
C SER A 486 -36.75 17.49 14.72
N HIS A 487 -35.91 16.48 14.54
CA HIS A 487 -36.06 15.15 15.10
C HIS A 487 -34.72 14.65 15.62
N LEU A 488 -34.74 13.89 16.71
CA LEU A 488 -33.58 13.14 17.20
C LEU A 488 -33.86 11.66 16.99
N PHE A 489 -33.09 11.03 16.11
CA PHE A 489 -33.26 9.61 15.82
C PHE A 489 -33.04 8.72 17.05
N THR A 490 -33.70 7.57 17.04
CA THR A 490 -33.65 6.58 18.12
C THR A 490 -33.10 5.24 17.65
N GLU A 491 -32.64 4.41 18.60
CA GLU A 491 -32.19 3.05 18.30
C GLU A 491 -33.30 2.19 17.70
N GLU A 492 -34.56 2.37 18.14
CA GLU A 492 -35.69 1.58 17.62
C GLU A 492 -36.02 1.95 16.16
N GLU A 493 -35.87 3.21 15.75
CA GLU A 493 -36.00 3.62 14.34
C GLU A 493 -34.94 2.95 13.47
N ILE A 494 -33.69 2.93 13.93
CA ILE A 494 -32.58 2.25 13.23
C ILE A 494 -32.87 0.75 13.13
N LYS A 495 -33.38 0.14 14.19
CA LYS A 495 -33.75 -1.28 14.22
C LYS A 495 -34.81 -1.63 13.19
N GLU A 496 -35.86 -0.80 13.06
CA GLU A 496 -36.90 -0.99 12.06
C GLU A 496 -36.33 -0.88 10.65
N LEU A 497 -35.50 0.13 10.39
CA LEU A 497 -34.81 0.31 9.11
C LEU A 497 -33.94 -0.91 8.78
N MET A 498 -33.10 -1.36 9.73
CA MET A 498 -32.23 -2.51 9.56
C MET A 498 -33.03 -3.78 9.24
N ARG A 499 -34.17 -4.02 9.89
CA ARG A 499 -35.03 -5.19 9.59
C ARG A 499 -35.63 -5.14 8.20
N ASN A 500 -35.96 -3.95 7.72
CA ASN A 500 -36.65 -3.74 6.45
C ASN A 500 -35.70 -3.60 5.25
N ALA A 501 -34.42 -3.33 5.47
CA ALA A 501 -33.43 -3.21 4.41
C ALA A 501 -33.16 -4.54 3.67
N ASP A 502 -32.82 -4.43 2.39
CA ASP A 502 -32.52 -5.58 1.54
C ASP A 502 -31.01 -5.85 1.55
N ASP A 503 -30.62 -6.95 2.20
CA ASP A 503 -29.23 -7.40 2.35
C ASP A 503 -28.64 -7.96 1.04
N ASN A 504 -29.43 -8.13 -0.02
CA ASN A 504 -28.87 -8.43 -1.34
C ASN A 504 -28.08 -7.25 -1.93
N ASN A 505 -28.26 -6.06 -1.39
CA ASN A 505 -27.56 -4.84 -1.77
C ASN A 505 -26.68 -4.36 -0.61
N SER A 506 -25.64 -3.59 -0.93
CA SER A 506 -24.86 -2.92 0.12
C SER A 506 -25.67 -1.76 0.69
N ASN A 507 -25.72 -1.65 2.01
CA ASN A 507 -26.53 -0.68 2.74
C ASN A 507 -25.64 0.27 3.52
N LYS A 508 -26.07 1.52 3.70
CA LYS A 508 -25.39 2.49 4.56
C LYS A 508 -26.43 3.22 5.40
N LEU A 509 -26.22 3.21 6.73
CA LEU A 509 -27.00 4.02 7.66
C LEU A 509 -26.51 5.47 7.60
N VAL A 510 -27.46 6.39 7.45
CA VAL A 510 -27.23 7.83 7.39
C VAL A 510 -28.25 8.57 8.24
N ILE A 511 -27.88 9.75 8.74
CA ILE A 511 -28.81 10.66 9.42
C ILE A 511 -28.96 11.92 8.56
N ASP A 512 -30.20 12.29 8.25
CA ASP A 512 -30.50 13.47 7.44
C ASP A 512 -30.45 14.79 8.24
N GLU A 513 -30.65 15.92 7.55
CA GLU A 513 -30.64 17.27 8.12
C GLU A 513 -31.80 17.57 9.08
N ASP A 514 -32.86 16.78 9.02
CA ASP A 514 -33.97 16.85 9.95
C ASP A 514 -33.68 16.03 11.21
N GLY A 515 -32.72 15.11 11.14
CA GLY A 515 -32.25 14.23 12.20
C GLY A 515 -32.91 12.85 12.18
N TYR A 516 -33.53 12.45 11.07
CA TYR A 516 -34.06 11.10 10.86
C TYR A 516 -32.98 10.14 10.35
N ALA A 517 -33.02 8.91 10.85
CA ALA A 517 -32.21 7.82 10.33
C ALA A 517 -32.77 7.28 9.02
N HIS A 518 -31.90 6.88 8.10
CA HIS A 518 -32.24 6.25 6.83
C HIS A 518 -31.23 5.16 6.47
N ILE A 519 -31.65 4.17 5.69
CA ILE A 519 -30.74 3.25 5.01
C ILE A 519 -30.76 3.55 3.52
N ILE A 520 -29.58 3.86 2.96
CA ILE A 520 -29.40 4.07 1.52
C ILE A 520 -28.68 2.89 0.88
N GLN A 521 -29.10 2.53 -0.34
CA GLN A 521 -28.51 1.43 -1.12
C GLN A 521 -27.46 1.88 -2.15
N ASN A 522 -27.20 3.18 -2.24
CA ASN A 522 -26.03 3.72 -2.95
C ASN A 522 -25.07 4.32 -1.91
N PRO A 523 -24.16 3.52 -1.33
CA PRO A 523 -23.29 3.94 -0.24
C PRO A 523 -22.36 5.11 -0.57
N ASN A 524 -22.12 5.35 -1.88
CA ASN A 524 -21.29 6.45 -2.36
C ASN A 524 -21.94 7.82 -2.12
N LEU A 525 -23.25 7.90 -1.88
CA LEU A 525 -23.96 9.15 -1.62
C LEU A 525 -23.97 9.56 -0.14
N GLY A 526 -23.34 8.79 0.75
CA GLY A 526 -23.33 9.07 2.19
C GLY A 526 -22.77 10.45 2.56
N PHE A 527 -21.86 11.02 1.75
CA PHE A 527 -21.29 12.36 1.98
C PHE A 527 -22.30 13.50 1.82
N LEU A 528 -23.48 13.23 1.25
CA LEU A 528 -24.58 14.19 1.12
C LEU A 528 -25.43 14.30 2.38
N TYR A 529 -25.25 13.41 3.35
CA TYR A 529 -25.98 13.41 4.61
C TYR A 529 -25.12 14.01 5.71
N PRO A 530 -25.68 14.70 6.71
CA PRO A 530 -24.95 15.13 7.89
C PRO A 530 -24.07 14.06 8.55
N VAL A 531 -24.60 12.84 8.71
CA VAL A 531 -23.89 11.71 9.29
C VAL A 531 -24.05 10.50 8.38
N ALA A 532 -22.95 9.78 8.18
CA ALA A 532 -22.96 8.46 7.57
C ALA A 532 -21.95 7.57 8.29
N GLN A 533 -22.24 6.28 8.41
CA GLN A 533 -21.26 5.30 8.89
C GLN A 533 -20.66 4.49 7.74
N GLU A 534 -19.80 3.53 8.08
CA GLU A 534 -19.30 2.50 7.17
C GLU A 534 -20.44 1.72 6.49
N THR A 535 -20.13 1.19 5.32
CA THR A 535 -21.07 0.42 4.50
C THR A 535 -21.24 -0.98 5.08
N TRP A 536 -22.49 -1.37 5.32
CA TRP A 536 -22.86 -2.76 5.50
C TRP A 536 -22.87 -3.47 4.13
N GLY A 537 -21.83 -4.25 3.86
CA GLY A 537 -21.68 -4.97 2.59
C GLY A 537 -22.77 -6.02 2.39
N ALA A 538 -23.25 -6.15 1.16
CA ALA A 538 -24.28 -7.13 0.78
C ALA A 538 -23.94 -8.56 1.24
N GLY A 539 -24.96 -9.30 1.69
CA GLY A 539 -24.90 -10.73 2.03
C GLY A 539 -24.22 -11.06 3.35
N ASN A 540 -23.84 -10.05 4.15
CA ASN A 540 -23.19 -10.25 5.44
C ASN A 540 -24.19 -10.33 6.61
N MET A 541 -25.50 -10.23 6.34
CA MET A 541 -26.58 -10.32 7.33
C MET A 541 -26.53 -9.25 8.42
N TYR A 542 -25.89 -8.10 8.16
CA TYR A 542 -25.98 -6.92 9.04
C TYR A 542 -27.41 -6.40 9.10
N VAL A 543 -28.11 -6.45 7.98
CA VAL A 543 -29.49 -5.98 7.82
C VAL A 543 -30.39 -7.07 7.20
N GLY A 544 -31.68 -6.77 7.07
CA GLY A 544 -32.70 -7.63 6.52
C GLY A 544 -33.40 -8.51 7.54
N LYS A 545 -34.47 -9.17 7.07
CA LYS A 545 -35.37 -9.96 7.92
C LYS A 545 -34.67 -11.06 8.72
N ASN A 546 -33.59 -11.61 8.17
CA ASN A 546 -32.81 -12.70 8.76
C ASN A 546 -31.61 -12.22 9.60
N SER A 547 -31.33 -10.91 9.65
CA SER A 547 -30.25 -10.35 10.46
C SER A 547 -30.46 -10.65 11.94
N ASN A 548 -29.37 -10.88 12.68
CA ASN A 548 -29.39 -10.92 14.14
C ASN A 548 -29.31 -9.52 14.78
N LEU A 549 -29.19 -8.46 13.96
CA LEU A 549 -28.99 -7.07 14.35
C LEU A 549 -27.77 -6.86 15.26
N SER A 550 -26.67 -7.59 15.00
CA SER A 550 -25.44 -7.51 15.80
C SER A 550 -24.89 -6.09 15.93
N ASP A 551 -25.09 -5.27 14.91
CA ASP A 551 -24.47 -3.95 14.79
C ASP A 551 -25.41 -2.82 15.21
N LEU A 552 -26.65 -3.13 15.60
CA LEU A 552 -27.67 -2.12 15.87
C LEU A 552 -27.23 -1.10 16.93
N HIS A 553 -26.83 -1.60 18.10
CA HIS A 553 -26.49 -0.74 19.22
C HIS A 553 -25.21 0.06 18.94
N ASP A 554 -24.18 -0.61 18.43
CA ASP A 554 -22.90 0.04 18.10
C ASP A 554 -23.07 1.10 17.01
N SER A 555 -23.93 0.87 16.01
CA SER A 555 -24.30 1.86 15.00
C SER A 555 -25.08 3.03 15.58
N TYR A 556 -25.99 2.79 16.53
CA TYR A 556 -26.69 3.88 17.23
C TYR A 556 -25.71 4.76 18.01
N VAL A 557 -24.84 4.16 18.82
CA VAL A 557 -23.80 4.86 19.60
C VAL A 557 -22.89 5.67 18.69
N LEU A 558 -22.41 5.07 17.60
CA LEU A 558 -21.56 5.73 16.61
C LEU A 558 -22.28 6.93 15.98
N CYS A 559 -23.48 6.72 15.45
CA CYS A 559 -24.25 7.78 14.82
C CYS A 559 -24.56 8.93 15.79
N MET A 560 -24.83 8.64 17.07
CA MET A 560 -25.09 9.68 18.08
C MET A 560 -23.85 10.55 18.36
N ASN A 561 -22.67 9.92 18.44
CA ASN A 561 -21.41 10.64 18.58
C ASN A 561 -21.12 11.51 17.35
N LEU A 562 -21.28 10.96 16.14
CA LEU A 562 -21.08 11.71 14.90
C LEU A 562 -22.08 12.85 14.76
N TRP A 563 -23.33 12.63 15.17
CA TRP A 563 -24.38 13.65 15.18
C TRP A 563 -24.03 14.82 16.09
N LEU A 564 -23.55 14.56 17.31
CA LEU A 564 -23.07 15.63 18.20
C LEU A 564 -21.94 16.46 17.56
N VAL A 565 -21.02 15.81 16.84
CA VAL A 565 -19.93 16.52 16.17
C VAL A 565 -20.47 17.36 15.00
N TYR A 566 -21.39 16.82 14.21
CA TYR A 566 -22.09 17.55 13.14
C TYR A 566 -22.83 18.78 13.69
N LEU A 567 -23.56 18.64 14.79
CA LEU A 567 -24.28 19.75 15.42
C LEU A 567 -23.34 20.87 15.88
N LYS A 568 -22.13 20.52 16.32
CA LYS A 568 -21.08 21.45 16.77
C LYS A 568 -20.38 22.16 15.61
N ASN A 569 -20.01 21.45 14.55
CA ASN A 569 -19.14 21.97 13.49
C ASN A 569 -19.88 22.35 12.19
N GLY A 570 -21.11 21.85 12.01
CA GLY A 570 -21.94 22.03 10.83
C GLY A 570 -21.41 21.38 9.55
N GLN A 571 -20.58 20.34 9.65
CA GLN A 571 -19.96 19.64 8.51
C GLN A 571 -20.31 18.16 8.51
N HIS A 572 -20.38 17.54 7.32
CA HIS A 572 -20.58 16.10 7.18
C HIS A 572 -19.59 15.30 8.06
N MET A 573 -20.12 14.30 8.77
CA MET A 573 -19.39 13.41 9.65
C MET A 573 -19.47 11.96 9.15
N TYR A 574 -18.30 11.32 9.11
CA TYR A 574 -18.12 9.93 8.76
C TYR A 574 -17.09 9.29 9.67
N ASP A 575 -17.34 8.06 10.10
CA ASP A 575 -16.37 7.21 10.77
C ASP A 575 -16.69 5.74 10.48
N ASP A 576 -15.66 4.91 10.49
CA ASP A 576 -15.71 3.47 10.24
C ASP A 576 -15.44 2.63 11.50
N THR A 577 -15.21 3.31 12.63
CA THR A 577 -14.82 2.68 13.89
C THR A 577 -15.90 2.85 14.94
N TYR A 578 -16.44 1.73 15.45
CA TYR A 578 -17.37 1.76 16.57
C TYR A 578 -16.74 2.38 17.83
N VAL A 579 -17.53 3.21 18.50
CA VAL A 579 -17.15 3.89 19.74
C VAL A 579 -17.76 3.11 20.90
N PRO A 580 -17.02 2.88 22.01
CA PRO A 580 -17.61 2.28 23.20
C PRO A 580 -18.81 3.10 23.71
N ASP A 581 -19.81 2.41 24.27
CA ASP A 581 -21.00 3.01 24.90
C ASP A 581 -20.68 3.78 26.22
N ASP A 582 -19.41 3.82 26.62
CA ASP A 582 -18.95 4.50 27.84
C ASP A 582 -19.21 6.03 27.77
N GLY A 583 -20.40 6.44 28.21
CA GLY A 583 -20.82 7.84 28.29
C GLY A 583 -21.85 8.28 27.24
N LEU A 584 -22.56 7.36 26.57
CA LEU A 584 -23.65 7.71 25.64
C LEU A 584 -24.70 8.62 26.28
N ASP A 585 -25.10 8.40 27.52
CA ASP A 585 -26.04 9.28 28.24
C ASP A 585 -25.61 10.75 28.21
N LYS A 586 -24.30 11.03 28.37
CA LYS A 586 -23.75 12.38 28.31
C LYS A 586 -23.74 12.93 26.89
N VAL A 587 -23.54 12.07 25.89
CA VAL A 587 -23.61 12.47 24.47
C VAL A 587 -25.05 12.87 24.15
N ILE A 588 -26.03 12.08 24.57
CA ILE A 588 -27.47 12.38 24.40
C ILE A 588 -27.82 13.69 25.10
N GLU A 589 -27.43 13.89 26.37
CA GLU A 589 -27.64 15.15 27.09
C GLU A 589 -27.03 16.38 26.38
N GLU A 590 -25.89 16.20 25.70
CA GLU A 590 -25.26 17.27 24.91
C GLU A 590 -25.95 17.50 23.57
N VAL A 591 -26.46 16.44 22.93
CA VAL A 591 -27.24 16.53 21.69
C VAL A 591 -28.57 17.23 21.93
N ASP A 592 -29.25 16.94 23.04
CA ASP A 592 -30.53 17.55 23.40
C ASP A 592 -30.48 19.08 23.49
N LYS A 593 -29.31 19.67 23.74
CA LYS A 593 -29.12 21.14 23.79
C LYS A 593 -29.29 21.83 22.42
N TYR A 594 -29.31 21.06 21.33
CA TYR A 594 -29.44 21.57 19.96
C TYR A 594 -30.87 21.49 19.42
N TYR A 595 -31.80 20.96 20.22
CA TYR A 595 -33.23 20.84 19.96
C TYR A 595 -34.01 21.72 20.94
#